data_AF-A0A538E4Z6-F1
#
_entry.id   AF-A0A538E4Z6-F1
#
_cell.length_a   1.000
_cell.length_b   1.000
_cell.length_c   1.000
_cell.angle_alpha   90.00
_cell.angle_beta   90.00
_cell.angle_gamma   90.00
#
_symmetry.space_group_name_H-M   'P 1'
#
loop_
_entity.id
_entity.type
_entity.pdbx_description
1 polymer ?
#
loop_
_entity_poly.entity_id
_entity_poly.type
_entity_poly.pdbx_seq_one_letter_code
_entity_poly.pdbx_strand_id
1 'polypeptide(L)'
;MADRRFRYWTVGLTGAGALLVGTAVALVLSTGPAPGGSAATVTACEVTGGLAQVGYAVTNRDGVEHGYRVLVTVVTGSTPLGWGQSQVNRIAPGQTATARVPVTVKGTVTHPTCTVHAEVNDGRSGHHGA
;
A
#
# COMPACT_ATOMS: atom_id res chain seq x y z
N MET A 1 -3.82 2.29 -23.47
CA MET A 1 -4.13 0.89 -23.06
C MET A 1 -2.90 0.37 -22.33
N ALA A 2 -2.93 0.31 -21.00
CA ALA A 2 -1.76 -0.09 -20.20
C ALA A 2 -1.66 -1.62 -20.14
N ASP A 3 -0.50 -2.14 -20.52
CA ASP A 3 -0.17 -3.55 -20.59
C ASP A 3 -0.14 -4.18 -19.17
N ARG A 4 -1.07 -5.10 -18.89
CA ARG A 4 -1.14 -5.82 -17.60
C ARG A 4 -0.25 -7.05 -17.66
N ARG A 5 0.89 -7.04 -16.97
CA ARG A 5 1.77 -8.21 -16.87
C ARG A 5 1.48 -9.00 -15.60
N PHE A 6 1.00 -10.23 -15.76
CA PHE A 6 0.82 -11.21 -14.69
C PHE A 6 2.14 -11.98 -14.47
N ARG A 7 2.61 -12.06 -13.22
CA ARG A 7 3.70 -12.98 -12.83
C ARG A 7 3.17 -13.95 -11.78
N TYR A 8 3.32 -15.25 -12.05
CA TYR A 8 2.86 -16.34 -11.20
C TYR A 8 4.07 -16.96 -10.49
N TRP A 9 3.97 -17.16 -9.17
CA TRP A 9 4.95 -17.92 -8.40
C TRP A 9 4.22 -18.89 -7.48
N THR A 10 4.62 -20.17 -7.52
CA THR A 10 4.17 -21.21 -6.60
C THR A 10 5.08 -21.22 -5.38
N VAL A 11 4.54 -20.91 -4.20
CA VAL A 11 5.26 -21.07 -2.92
C VAL A 11 4.78 -22.35 -2.26
N GLY A 12 5.65 -23.35 -2.18
CA GLY A 12 5.41 -24.56 -1.38
C GLY A 12 5.87 -24.33 0.05
N LEU A 13 4.99 -24.52 1.03
CA LEU A 13 5.33 -24.57 2.45
C LEU A 13 5.30 -26.02 2.91
N THR A 14 6.46 -26.63 3.16
CA THR A 14 6.58 -27.94 3.80
C THR A 14 6.73 -27.77 5.32
N GLY A 15 5.62 -27.92 6.04
CA GLY A 15 5.58 -28.12 7.47
C GLY A 15 4.54 -29.21 7.76
N ALA A 16 4.96 -30.29 8.43
CA ALA A 16 4.22 -31.53 8.58
C ALA A 16 2.83 -31.33 9.23
N GLY A 17 1.77 -31.72 8.52
CA GLY A 17 0.39 -31.74 9.03
C GLY A 17 -0.54 -30.84 8.22
N ALA A 18 -1.34 -31.47 7.33
CA ALA A 18 -2.32 -30.87 6.43
C ALA A 18 -1.76 -30.04 5.25
N LEU A 19 -1.68 -30.68 4.08
CA LEU A 19 -1.52 -30.02 2.77
C LEU A 19 -2.78 -29.20 2.46
N LEU A 20 -2.78 -27.93 2.85
CA LEU A 20 -3.64 -26.92 2.23
C LEU A 20 -2.87 -26.32 1.06
N VAL A 21 -3.15 -26.78 -0.16
CA VAL A 21 -2.71 -26.09 -1.38
C VAL A 21 -3.56 -24.83 -1.52
N GLY A 22 -3.20 -23.78 -0.79
CA GLY A 22 -3.80 -22.47 -0.92
C GLY A 22 -3.10 -21.72 -2.05
N THR A 23 -3.75 -21.57 -3.20
CA THR A 23 -3.37 -20.53 -4.17
C THR A 23 -3.64 -19.17 -3.55
N ALA A 24 -2.63 -18.59 -2.90
CA ALA A 24 -2.67 -17.20 -2.46
C ALA A 24 -2.51 -16.31 -3.70
N VAL A 25 -3.63 -15.75 -4.19
CA VAL A 25 -3.60 -14.72 -5.23
C VAL A 25 -3.22 -13.40 -4.57
N ALA A 26 -1.93 -13.10 -4.51
CA ALA A 26 -1.47 -11.75 -4.22
C ALA A 26 -1.65 -10.92 -5.49
N LEU A 27 -2.77 -10.19 -5.59
CA LEU A 27 -2.99 -9.22 -6.65
C LEU A 27 -2.06 -8.02 -6.41
N VAL A 28 -0.82 -8.11 -6.91
CA VAL A 28 0.09 -6.97 -6.97
C VAL A 28 -0.40 -6.06 -8.08
N LEU A 29 -1.34 -5.18 -7.76
CA LEU A 29 -1.68 -4.02 -8.59
C LEU A 29 -0.47 -3.10 -8.60
N SER A 30 0.50 -3.39 -9.47
CA SER A 30 1.54 -2.44 -9.82
C SER A 30 0.88 -1.34 -10.64
N THR A 31 0.45 -0.28 -9.97
CA THR A 31 0.28 0.99 -10.64
C THR A 31 1.65 1.34 -11.23
N GLY A 32 1.70 1.61 -12.54
CA GLY A 32 2.93 2.05 -13.20
C GLY A 32 3.54 3.24 -12.44
N PRO A 33 4.85 3.50 -12.59
CA PRO A 33 5.52 4.53 -11.81
C PRO A 33 4.74 5.85 -11.92
N ALA A 34 4.25 6.32 -10.79
CA ALA A 34 3.65 7.64 -10.71
C ALA A 34 4.74 8.67 -11.07
N PRO A 35 4.39 9.82 -11.68
CA PRO A 35 5.33 10.91 -11.82
C PRO A 35 5.90 11.27 -10.43
N GLY A 36 7.23 11.22 -10.26
CA GLY A 36 7.89 11.39 -8.95
C GLY A 36 8.46 10.12 -8.31
N GLY A 37 8.80 9.11 -9.13
CA GLY A 37 9.81 8.09 -8.79
C GLY A 37 9.52 7.16 -7.61
N SER A 38 8.32 7.17 -7.04
CA SER A 38 8.00 6.30 -5.92
C SER A 38 7.37 4.98 -6.38
N ALA A 39 7.59 3.93 -5.60
CA ALA A 39 6.73 2.75 -5.63
C ALA A 39 6.19 2.47 -4.23
N ALA A 40 4.87 2.51 -4.11
CA ALA A 40 4.16 2.12 -2.90
C ALA A 40 3.52 0.75 -3.08
N THR A 41 3.69 -0.14 -2.11
CA THR A 41 3.11 -1.48 -2.13
C THR A 41 2.46 -1.80 -0.79
N VAL A 42 1.28 -2.43 -0.83
CA VAL A 42 0.65 -3.00 0.37
C VAL A 42 1.43 -4.23 0.80
N THR A 43 1.81 -4.29 2.08
CA THR A 43 2.51 -5.44 2.68
C THR A 43 1.64 -6.22 3.65
N ALA A 44 0.58 -5.59 4.19
CA ALA A 44 -0.42 -6.24 5.03
C ALA A 44 -1.78 -5.53 4.91
N CYS A 45 -2.87 -6.29 4.99
CA CYS A 45 -4.24 -5.77 5.02
C CYS A 45 -5.05 -6.65 5.97
N GLU A 46 -4.96 -6.37 7.26
CA GLU A 46 -5.64 -7.13 8.32
C GLU A 46 -6.84 -6.34 8.81
N VAL A 47 -8.06 -6.84 8.64
CA VAL A 47 -9.28 -6.13 9.06
C VAL A 47 -10.02 -6.92 10.13
N THR A 48 -10.15 -6.32 11.31
CA THR A 48 -10.78 -6.94 12.48
C THR A 48 -11.60 -5.89 13.22
N GLY A 49 -12.89 -6.17 13.46
CA GLY A 49 -13.70 -5.40 14.41
C GLY A 49 -13.74 -3.89 14.19
N GLY A 50 -14.04 -3.44 12.97
CA GLY A 50 -14.13 -2.00 12.65
C GLY A 50 -12.79 -1.29 12.45
N LEU A 51 -11.69 -2.03 12.49
CA LEU A 51 -10.33 -1.51 12.29
C LEU A 51 -9.60 -2.31 11.22
N ALA A 52 -8.91 -1.61 10.32
CA ALA A 52 -7.95 -2.17 9.39
C ALA A 52 -6.53 -1.78 9.79
N GLN A 53 -5.63 -2.75 9.90
CA GLN A 53 -4.19 -2.55 10.04
C GLN A 53 -3.55 -2.70 8.66
N VAL A 54 -3.21 -1.58 8.03
CA VAL A 54 -2.65 -1.56 6.68
C VAL A 54 -1.16 -1.37 6.74
N GLY A 55 -0.40 -2.41 6.40
CA GLY A 55 1.04 -2.35 6.21
C GLY A 55 1.38 -1.89 4.79
N TYR A 56 2.40 -1.05 4.65
CA TYR A 56 2.90 -0.64 3.34
C TYR A 56 4.42 -0.49 3.32
N ALA A 57 4.97 -0.50 2.10
CA ALA A 57 6.35 -0.13 1.80
C ALA A 57 6.38 0.98 0.75
N VAL A 58 7.29 1.94 0.89
CA VAL A 58 7.58 2.97 -0.10
C VAL A 58 9.05 2.92 -0.44
N THR A 59 9.36 2.74 -1.72
CA THR A 59 10.72 2.84 -2.25
C THR A 59 10.89 4.18 -2.95
N ASN A 60 11.94 4.91 -2.58
CA ASN A 60 12.40 6.07 -3.35
C ASN A 60 13.24 5.59 -4.54
N ARG A 61 12.76 5.77 -5.76
CA ARG A 61 13.52 5.43 -6.98
C ARG A 61 14.10 6.67 -7.67
N ASP A 62 13.95 7.84 -7.06
CA ASP A 62 14.62 9.06 -7.50
C ASP A 62 16.08 9.11 -7.00
N GLY A 63 16.87 9.98 -7.63
CA GLY A 63 18.28 10.19 -7.31
C GLY A 63 18.54 11.12 -6.12
N VAL A 64 17.49 11.62 -5.45
CA VAL A 64 17.59 12.54 -4.30
C VAL A 64 16.69 12.07 -3.15
N GLU A 65 16.96 12.53 -1.94
CA GLU A 65 16.14 12.21 -0.77
C GLU A 65 14.76 12.89 -0.86
N HIS A 66 13.71 12.14 -0.52
CA HIS A 66 12.32 12.64 -0.49
C HIS A 66 11.61 12.27 0.81
N GLY A 67 10.71 13.15 1.24
CA GLY A 67 9.58 12.77 2.07
C GLY A 67 8.40 12.31 1.21
N TYR A 68 7.54 11.46 1.74
CA TYR A 68 6.35 10.96 1.08
C TYR A 68 5.11 11.14 1.95
N ARG A 69 4.01 11.56 1.32
CA ARG A 69 2.66 11.41 1.84
C ARG A 69 2.07 10.13 1.25
N VAL A 70 1.66 9.22 2.12
CA VAL A 70 1.06 7.94 1.74
C VAL A 70 -0.43 7.97 2.04
N LEU A 71 -1.24 7.93 0.98
CA LEU A 71 -2.68 7.76 1.04
C LEU A 71 -2.99 6.27 1.14
N VAL A 72 -3.88 5.91 2.04
CA VAL A 72 -4.29 4.53 2.31
C VAL A 72 -5.80 4.43 2.19
N THR A 73 -6.30 3.44 1.49
CA THR A 73 -7.74 3.18 1.34
C THR A 73 -8.08 1.72 1.56
N VAL A 74 -9.22 1.46 2.19
CA VAL A 74 -9.78 0.12 2.40
C VAL A 74 -11.13 0.05 1.71
N VAL A 75 -11.32 -0.93 0.84
CA VAL A 75 -12.52 -1.11 0.02
C VAL A 75 -13.05 -2.54 0.12
N THR A 76 -14.34 -2.71 -0.11
CA THR A 76 -15.00 -4.00 -0.37
C THR A 76 -15.66 -3.91 -1.74
N GLY A 77 -15.14 -4.64 -2.72
CA GLY A 77 -15.53 -4.43 -4.12
C GLY A 77 -15.26 -2.98 -4.55
N SER A 78 -16.30 -2.26 -4.97
CA SER A 78 -16.24 -0.83 -5.31
C SER A 78 -16.59 0.11 -4.15
N THR A 79 -16.95 -0.43 -2.97
CA THR A 79 -17.44 0.37 -1.85
C THR A 79 -16.28 0.77 -0.93
N PRO A 80 -16.04 2.08 -0.71
CA PRO A 80 -15.03 2.53 0.25
C PRO A 80 -15.51 2.27 1.69
N LEU A 81 -14.67 1.61 2.48
CA LEU A 81 -14.93 1.33 3.89
C LEU A 81 -14.21 2.32 4.83
N GLY A 82 -13.04 2.80 4.41
CA GLY A 82 -12.21 3.70 5.21
C GLY A 82 -11.01 4.23 4.43
N TRP A 83 -10.42 5.30 4.95
CA TRP A 83 -9.23 5.92 4.39
C TRP A 83 -8.34 6.47 5.50
N GLY A 84 -7.06 6.64 5.20
CA GLY A 84 -6.07 7.19 6.10
C GLY A 84 -4.91 7.82 5.34
N GLN A 85 -4.04 8.49 6.10
CA GLN A 85 -2.82 9.09 5.57
C GLN A 85 -1.67 8.86 6.54
N SER A 86 -0.48 8.67 6.00
CA SER A 86 0.77 8.59 6.75
C SER A 86 1.84 9.46 6.09
N GLN A 87 2.74 10.03 6.90
CA GLN A 87 3.88 10.80 6.42
C GLN A 87 5.16 10.03 6.71
N VAL A 88 6.00 9.89 5.69
CA VAL A 88 7.34 9.29 5.80
C VAL A 88 8.34 10.35 5.39
N ASN A 89 9.04 10.93 6.35
CA ASN A 89 9.68 12.23 6.12
C ASN A 89 10.98 12.18 5.32
N ARG A 90 11.73 11.06 5.33
CA ARG A 90 13.02 10.96 4.64
C ARG A 90 13.29 9.54 4.19
N ILE A 91 13.33 9.34 2.88
CA ILE A 91 13.79 8.10 2.25
C ILE A 91 14.91 8.48 1.29
N ALA A 92 16.13 8.03 1.59
CA ALA A 92 17.29 8.24 0.72
C ALA A 92 17.12 7.50 -0.63
N PRO A 93 17.86 7.90 -1.69
CA PRO A 93 17.81 7.24 -2.99
C PRO A 93 17.96 5.72 -2.90
N GLY A 94 17.08 4.99 -3.58
CA GLY A 94 17.07 3.52 -3.63
C GLY A 94 16.62 2.83 -2.34
N GLN A 95 16.36 3.57 -1.25
CA GLN A 95 15.93 2.97 0.02
C GLN A 95 14.43 2.71 0.05
N THR A 96 14.05 1.77 0.91
CA THR A 96 12.65 1.42 1.16
C THR A 96 12.32 1.64 2.63
N ALA A 97 11.26 2.38 2.90
CA ALA A 97 10.68 2.51 4.23
C ALA A 97 9.39 1.69 4.32
N THR A 98 9.12 1.13 5.49
CA THR A 98 7.89 0.38 5.77
C THR A 98 7.16 1.00 6.94
N ALA A 99 5.83 1.04 6.88
CA ALA A 99 5.02 1.48 8.01
C ALA A 99 3.70 0.69 8.08
N ARG A 100 2.98 0.86 9.18
CA ARG A 100 1.64 0.31 9.40
C ARG A 100 0.72 1.43 9.88
N VAL A 101 -0.48 1.51 9.31
CA VAL A 101 -1.45 2.56 9.61
C VAL A 101 -2.77 1.92 10.04
N PRO A 102 -3.31 2.27 11.21
CA PRO A 102 -4.67 1.92 11.58
C PRO A 102 -5.66 2.78 10.78
N VAL A 103 -6.62 2.14 10.12
CA VAL A 103 -7.71 2.79 9.39
C VAL A 103 -9.03 2.31 9.97
N THR A 104 -9.84 3.22 10.51
CA THR A 104 -11.21 2.88 10.94
C THR A 104 -12.04 2.52 9.71
N VAL A 105 -12.67 1.35 9.74
CA VAL A 105 -13.55 0.87 8.67
C VAL A 105 -15.00 0.90 9.12
N LYS A 106 -15.89 1.29 8.20
CA LYS A 106 -17.33 1.39 8.44
C LYS A 106 -18.08 0.34 7.61
N GLY A 107 -19.18 -0.15 8.17
CA GLY A 107 -20.08 -1.09 7.50
C GLY A 107 -19.58 -2.53 7.49
N THR A 108 -20.25 -3.37 6.71
CA THR A 108 -19.94 -4.80 6.61
C THR A 108 -18.70 -5.02 5.77
N VAL A 109 -17.73 -5.75 6.32
CA VAL A 109 -16.48 -6.08 5.66
C VAL A 109 -16.59 -7.48 5.06
N THR A 110 -16.61 -7.58 3.73
CA THR A 110 -16.56 -8.85 3.00
C THR A 110 -15.42 -8.78 1.97
N HIS A 111 -14.40 -9.62 2.12
CA HIS A 111 -13.21 -9.62 1.25
C HIS A 111 -12.56 -8.22 1.08
N PRO A 112 -12.06 -7.61 2.18
CA PRO A 112 -11.48 -6.28 2.11
C PRO A 112 -10.24 -6.26 1.21
N THR A 113 -10.07 -5.18 0.47
CA THR A 113 -8.87 -4.85 -0.28
C THR A 113 -8.30 -3.55 0.24
N CYS A 114 -7.01 -3.53 0.53
CA CYS A 114 -6.29 -2.31 0.86
C CYS A 114 -5.54 -1.81 -0.38
N THR A 115 -5.43 -0.49 -0.53
CA THR A 115 -4.59 0.15 -1.54
C THR A 115 -3.80 1.28 -0.92
N VAL A 116 -2.62 1.54 -1.50
CA VAL A 116 -1.73 2.63 -1.07
C VAL A 116 -1.22 3.41 -2.26
N HIS A 117 -1.08 4.72 -2.06
CA HIS A 117 -0.50 5.62 -3.04
C HIS A 117 0.46 6.56 -2.34
N ALA A 118 1.70 6.65 -2.81
CA ALA A 118 2.71 7.56 -2.26
C ALA A 118 2.97 8.72 -3.22
N GLU A 119 2.90 9.93 -2.68
CA GLU A 119 3.21 11.18 -3.36
C GLU A 119 4.42 11.80 -2.69
N VAL A 120 5.35 12.36 -3.46
CA VAL A 120 6.45 13.17 -2.90
C VAL A 120 5.83 14.32 -2.10
N ASN A 121 6.27 14.48 -0.86
CA ASN A 121 5.88 15.56 0.02
C ASN A 121 7.09 16.45 0.27
N ASP A 122 7.17 17.56 -0.46
CA ASP A 122 8.25 18.56 -0.37
C ASP A 122 7.99 19.61 0.72
N GLY A 123 6.91 19.46 1.50
CA GLY A 123 6.56 20.36 2.60
C GLY A 123 6.08 21.75 2.15
N ARG A 124 5.85 21.98 0.84
CA ARG A 124 5.27 23.23 0.34
C ARG A 124 3.76 23.25 0.55
N SER A 125 3.32 23.34 1.81
CA SER A 125 1.95 23.70 2.14
C SER A 125 1.77 25.21 1.95
N GLY A 126 0.97 25.62 0.96
CA GLY A 126 0.68 27.01 0.66
C GLY A 126 -0.09 27.69 1.79
N HIS A 127 0.60 28.45 2.63
CA HIS A 127 0.01 29.65 3.22
C HIS A 127 0.26 30.80 2.25
N HIS A 128 -0.70 31.08 1.37
CA HIS A 128 -0.82 32.41 0.79
C HIS A 128 -1.36 33.31 1.91
N GLY A 129 -0.45 33.89 2.70
CA GLY A 129 -0.82 34.93 3.64
C GLY A 129 -1.21 36.20 2.89
N ALA A 130 -2.36 36.74 3.25
CA ALA A 130 -2.65 38.18 3.30
C ALA A 130 -3.74 38.38 4.37
#